data_AF-A0A0C2FFS4-F1
#
_entry.id   AF-A0A0C2FFS4-F1
#
_cell.length_a   1.000
_cell.length_b   1.000
_cell.length_c   1.000
_cell.angle_alpha   90.00
_cell.angle_beta   90.00
_cell.angle_gamma   90.00
#
_symmetry.space_group_name_H-M   'P 1'
#
loop_
_entity.id
_entity.type
_entity.pdbx_description
1 polymer ?
#
loop_
_entity_poly.entity_id
_entity_poly.type
_entity_poly.pdbx_seq_one_letter_code
_entity_poly.pdbx_strand_id
1 'polypeptide(L)'
;DSIGSSEWGSSFAINSGDGNHSFGESSFNLSQSTANLMQATISEHRVPVAMAINEYSHDSIGSSEWGSSRVTRTFGTVLISFAASSLPLLTDVHSDIELLQFNLTDADMIKSVVPNKQVIRYELCDDARVTQPPLLITSYWKCEDDHTDVRIDYQLNSDCSITTPLLNLVFTTKVSGSVSNVTSEPSATWSADTSTLSWTVTELSRHGSLKARVHLSGDGPSQPAHAHVQFQCSDTTISGANVALASSDTYHMSMVRRKVLAGKYFCEPE
;
A
#
# COMPACT_ATOMS: atom_id res chain seq x y z
N ASP A 1 33.75 -17.33 -8.78
CA ASP A 1 33.16 -16.15 -8.13
C ASP A 1 32.00 -15.63 -8.95
N SER A 2 30.81 -16.17 -8.69
CA SER A 2 29.57 -15.81 -9.38
C SER A 2 28.49 -15.74 -8.30
N ILE A 3 28.29 -14.55 -7.73
CA ILE A 3 27.22 -14.29 -6.76
C ILE A 3 25.94 -14.08 -7.56
N GLY A 4 24.96 -14.95 -7.32
CA GLY A 4 23.69 -15.01 -8.01
C GLY A 4 22.83 -13.77 -7.77
N SER A 5 22.37 -13.18 -8.87
CA SER A 5 21.27 -12.23 -8.89
C SER A 5 19.98 -12.94 -8.49
N SER A 6 19.45 -12.64 -7.31
CA SER A 6 18.08 -13.04 -6.94
C SER A 6 17.10 -12.30 -7.86
N GLU A 7 16.45 -13.02 -8.78
CA GLU A 7 15.40 -12.50 -9.66
C GLU A 7 14.21 -11.99 -8.84
N TRP A 8 13.96 -10.69 -8.91
CA TRP A 8 12.75 -10.05 -8.38
C TRP A 8 11.61 -10.25 -9.38
N GLY A 9 11.13 -11.50 -9.51
CA GLY A 9 9.94 -11.83 -10.29
C GLY A 9 8.67 -11.45 -9.53
N SER A 10 7.85 -10.59 -10.13
CA SER A 10 6.48 -10.34 -9.69
C SER A 10 5.54 -11.30 -10.43
N SER A 11 5.16 -12.40 -9.78
CA SER A 11 4.08 -13.28 -10.23
C SER A 11 3.00 -13.35 -9.15
N PHE A 12 1.88 -12.69 -9.41
CA PHE A 12 0.61 -13.03 -8.75
C PHE A 12 -0.27 -13.70 -9.82
N ALA A 13 -0.45 -15.01 -9.66
CA ALA A 13 -1.46 -15.77 -10.38
C ALA A 13 -2.75 -15.71 -9.56
N ILE A 14 -3.81 -15.14 -10.12
CA ILE A 14 -5.17 -15.33 -9.60
C ILE A 14 -5.71 -16.57 -10.32
N ASN A 15 -5.96 -17.62 -9.55
CA ASN A 15 -6.50 -18.88 -10.03
C ASN A 15 -7.93 -18.64 -10.56
N SER A 16 -8.14 -18.89 -11.84
CA SER A 16 -9.46 -18.97 -12.48
C SER A 16 -10.11 -20.30 -12.13
N GLY A 17 -11.04 -20.27 -11.18
CA GLY A 17 -11.97 -21.37 -10.91
C GLY A 17 -13.34 -21.03 -11.48
N ASP A 18 -13.81 -21.85 -12.42
CA ASP A 18 -15.14 -21.79 -13.02
C ASP A 18 -16.25 -21.86 -11.96
N GLY A 19 -17.15 -20.89 -11.98
CA GLY A 19 -18.31 -20.80 -11.11
C GLY A 19 -19.24 -19.69 -11.57
N ASN A 20 -20.20 -20.05 -12.41
CA ASN A 20 -21.20 -19.20 -13.03
C ASN A 20 -22.01 -18.39 -11.99
N HIS A 21 -21.68 -17.11 -11.77
CA HIS A 21 -22.57 -16.15 -11.10
C HIS A 21 -22.44 -14.76 -11.73
N SER A 22 -23.61 -14.25 -12.14
CA SER A 22 -23.90 -12.92 -12.68
C SER A 22 -22.94 -11.82 -12.22
N PHE A 23 -22.29 -11.15 -13.17
CA PHE A 23 -21.58 -9.90 -12.94
C PHE A 23 -22.56 -8.85 -12.42
N GLY A 24 -22.57 -8.63 -11.10
CA GLY A 24 -23.15 -7.44 -10.50
C GLY A 24 -22.26 -6.25 -10.83
N GLU A 25 -22.86 -5.25 -11.48
CA GLU A 25 -22.25 -3.94 -11.71
C GLU A 25 -21.69 -3.41 -10.37
N SER A 26 -20.37 -3.25 -10.28
CA SER A 26 -19.75 -2.50 -9.19
C SER A 26 -19.99 -1.02 -9.47
N SER A 27 -21.13 -0.52 -9.02
CA SER A 27 -21.43 0.90 -9.02
C SER A 27 -20.37 1.60 -8.17
N PHE A 28 -19.52 2.41 -8.81
CA PHE A 28 -18.68 3.37 -8.10
C PHE A 28 -19.60 4.34 -7.34
N ASN A 29 -19.79 4.11 -6.05
CA ASN A 29 -20.49 5.06 -5.19
C ASN A 29 -19.60 6.28 -4.99
N LEU A 30 -19.79 7.29 -5.85
CA LEU A 30 -19.25 8.63 -5.64
C LEU A 30 -19.83 9.20 -4.34
N SER A 31 -19.00 9.73 -3.46
CA SER A 31 -19.50 10.47 -2.30
C SER A 31 -20.27 11.72 -2.78
N GLN A 32 -21.27 12.16 -2.01
CA GLN A 32 -22.04 13.37 -2.34
C GLN A 32 -21.15 14.62 -2.53
N SER A 33 -20.00 14.66 -1.85
CA SER A 33 -18.98 15.69 -2.04
C SER A 33 -18.36 15.70 -3.44
N THR A 34 -18.09 14.52 -4.03
CA THR A 34 -17.65 14.42 -5.44
C THR A 34 -18.76 14.79 -6.43
N ALA A 35 -20.02 14.46 -6.13
CA ALA A 35 -21.15 14.81 -7.00
C ALA A 35 -21.41 16.32 -7.07
N ASN A 36 -21.32 17.01 -5.92
CA ASN A 36 -21.48 18.47 -5.85
C ASN A 36 -20.36 19.22 -6.60
N LEU A 37 -19.13 18.70 -6.57
CA LEU A 37 -18.02 19.25 -7.35
C LEU A 37 -18.27 19.08 -8.86
N MET A 38 -18.81 17.93 -9.28
CA MET A 38 -19.19 17.70 -10.68
C MET A 38 -20.32 18.65 -11.16
N GLN A 39 -21.22 19.06 -10.26
CA GLN A 39 -22.30 19.98 -10.60
C GLN A 39 -21.80 21.43 -10.79
N ALA A 40 -20.75 21.84 -10.06
CA ALA A 40 -20.08 23.12 -10.28
C ALA A 40 -19.34 23.17 -11.63
N THR A 41 -18.80 22.03 -12.09
CA THR A 41 -18.00 21.92 -13.33
C THR A 41 -18.78 21.94 -14.64
N ILE A 42 -20.11 21.78 -14.60
CA ILE A 42 -20.96 21.92 -15.81
C ILE A 42 -20.96 23.39 -16.29
N SER A 43 -20.63 24.35 -15.42
CA SER A 43 -20.58 25.77 -15.79
C SER A 43 -19.35 26.17 -16.62
N GLU A 44 -18.27 25.38 -16.64
CA GLU A 44 -16.97 25.80 -17.19
C GLU A 44 -16.66 25.31 -18.62
N HIS A 45 -17.49 24.50 -19.28
CA HIS A 45 -17.21 23.92 -20.63
C HIS A 45 -15.87 23.17 -20.78
N ARG A 46 -15.15 22.92 -19.69
CA ARG A 46 -13.83 22.28 -19.64
C ARG A 46 -13.94 20.82 -19.26
N VAL A 47 -13.03 19.98 -19.75
CA VAL A 47 -12.99 18.55 -19.44
C VAL A 47 -12.49 18.33 -18.00
N PRO A 48 -13.30 17.71 -17.10
CA PRO A 48 -12.86 17.36 -15.75
C PRO A 48 -11.82 16.23 -15.79
N VAL A 49 -10.68 16.48 -15.16
CA VAL A 49 -9.59 15.51 -14.99
C VAL A 49 -9.30 15.32 -13.52
N ALA A 50 -9.32 14.08 -13.05
CA ALA A 50 -8.84 13.70 -11.74
C ALA A 50 -7.49 12.98 -11.85
N MET A 51 -6.55 13.31 -10.97
CA MET A 51 -5.26 12.62 -10.89
C MET A 51 -5.05 12.01 -9.51
N ALA A 52 -4.34 10.88 -9.47
CA ALA A 52 -3.95 10.25 -8.21
C ALA A 52 -2.47 9.87 -8.24
N ILE A 53 -1.75 10.25 -7.20
CA ILE A 53 -0.39 9.78 -6.92
C ILE A 53 -0.49 8.70 -5.85
N ASN A 54 -0.06 7.48 -6.17
CA ASN A 54 0.04 6.40 -5.20
C ASN A 54 1.49 5.97 -5.07
N GLU A 55 2.04 6.07 -3.87
CA GLU A 55 3.38 5.57 -3.56
C GLU A 55 3.29 4.33 -2.66
N TYR A 56 4.22 3.40 -2.87
CA TYR A 56 4.28 2.12 -2.20
C TYR A 56 5.62 2.00 -1.49
N SER A 57 5.59 1.88 -0.16
CA SER A 57 6.78 1.62 0.66
C SER A 57 6.99 0.11 0.77
N HIS A 58 8.11 -0.37 0.24
CA HIS A 58 8.54 -1.76 0.38
C HIS A 58 9.67 -1.82 1.39
N ASP A 59 9.46 -2.56 2.47
CA ASP A 59 10.36 -2.61 3.60
C ASP A 59 10.59 -4.05 4.03
N SER A 60 11.87 -4.44 4.06
CA SER A 60 12.33 -5.69 4.63
C SER A 60 13.15 -5.35 5.86
N ILE A 61 12.64 -5.75 7.02
CA ILE A 61 13.29 -5.57 8.33
C ILE A 61 13.83 -6.93 8.79
N GLY A 62 15.15 -7.05 8.89
CA GLY A 62 15.82 -8.24 9.44
C GLY A 62 15.93 -8.22 10.95
N SER A 63 16.21 -9.39 11.54
CA SER A 63 16.38 -9.55 12.99
C SER A 63 17.63 -8.84 13.52
N SER A 64 17.59 -8.41 14.79
CA SER A 64 18.65 -7.59 15.40
C SER A 64 19.93 -8.35 15.79
N GLU A 65 20.01 -9.67 15.57
CA GLU A 65 21.15 -10.49 16.03
C GLU A 65 22.51 -10.07 15.45
N TRP A 66 22.53 -9.41 14.29
CA TRP A 66 23.77 -8.96 13.61
C TRP A 66 23.75 -7.47 13.20
N GLY A 67 22.86 -6.68 13.81
CA GLY A 67 22.55 -5.31 13.41
C GLY A 67 21.35 -5.29 12.47
N SER A 68 20.37 -4.42 12.73
CA SER A 68 19.12 -4.35 11.96
C SER A 68 19.40 -4.13 10.47
N SER A 69 19.38 -5.21 9.68
CA SER A 69 19.46 -5.10 8.22
C SER A 69 18.11 -4.62 7.72
N ARG A 70 18.05 -3.35 7.29
CA ARG A 70 16.83 -2.76 6.75
C ARG A 70 17.05 -2.37 5.29
N VAL A 71 16.13 -2.81 4.44
CA VAL A 71 16.08 -2.40 3.04
C VAL A 71 14.72 -1.77 2.76
N THR A 72 14.73 -0.49 2.41
CA THR A 72 13.55 0.29 2.06
C THR A 72 13.63 0.69 0.59
N ARG A 73 12.55 0.48 -0.17
CA ARG A 73 12.40 0.95 -1.55
C ARG A 73 11.01 1.51 -1.78
N THR A 74 10.95 2.65 -2.46
CA THR A 74 9.70 3.35 -2.73
C THR A 74 9.44 3.45 -4.22
N PHE A 75 8.24 3.03 -4.63
CA PHE A 75 7.75 3.14 -6.01
C PHE A 75 6.48 3.96 -6.04
N GLY A 76 6.30 4.78 -7.08
CA GLY A 76 5.08 5.54 -7.24
C GLY A 76 4.44 5.39 -8.61
N THR A 77 3.15 5.68 -8.68
CA THR A 77 2.39 5.74 -9.92
C THR A 77 1.49 6.96 -9.96
N VAL A 78 1.35 7.54 -11.15
CA VAL A 78 0.39 8.60 -11.45
C VAL A 78 -0.73 8.01 -12.30
N LEU A 79 -1.95 8.10 -11.78
CA LEU A 79 -3.18 7.72 -12.48
C LEU A 79 -3.90 8.98 -12.93
N ILE A 80 -4.44 8.95 -14.14
CA ILE A 80 -5.30 10.00 -14.69
C ILE A 80 -6.67 9.38 -14.96
N SER A 81 -7.73 10.10 -14.60
CA SER A 81 -9.11 9.67 -14.75
C SER A 81 -9.93 10.80 -15.34
N PHE A 82 -10.79 10.44 -16.31
CA PHE A 82 -11.74 11.35 -16.93
C PHE A 82 -13.15 10.96 -16.48
N ALA A 83 -14.05 11.94 -16.37
CA ALA A 83 -15.45 11.66 -16.13
C ALA A 83 -16.06 10.92 -17.33
N ALA A 84 -17.00 10.01 -17.08
CA ALA A 84 -17.71 9.29 -18.15
C ALA A 84 -18.44 10.25 -19.10
N SER A 85 -18.90 11.40 -18.60
CA SER A 85 -19.52 12.47 -19.39
C SER A 85 -18.57 13.10 -20.41
N SER A 86 -17.26 12.98 -20.22
CA SER A 86 -16.25 13.49 -21.14
C SER A 86 -15.92 12.51 -22.27
N LEU A 87 -16.35 11.24 -22.16
CA LEU A 87 -16.04 10.21 -23.15
C LEU A 87 -16.47 10.59 -24.57
N PRO A 88 -17.70 11.07 -24.83
CA PRO A 88 -18.11 11.42 -26.19
C PRO A 88 -17.18 12.44 -26.85
N LEU A 89 -16.76 13.46 -26.09
CA LEU A 89 -15.84 14.50 -26.56
C LEU A 89 -14.43 13.95 -26.80
N LEU A 90 -13.94 13.10 -25.90
CA LEU A 90 -12.59 12.51 -25.97
C LEU A 90 -12.44 11.44 -27.05
N THR A 91 -13.53 10.79 -27.44
CA THR A 91 -13.55 9.72 -28.46
C THR A 91 -13.96 10.22 -29.84
N ASP A 92 -14.48 11.44 -29.95
CA ASP A 92 -14.86 12.02 -31.23
C ASP A 92 -13.62 12.32 -32.07
N VAL A 93 -13.51 11.67 -33.23
CA VAL A 93 -12.37 11.84 -34.16
C VAL A 93 -12.39 13.21 -34.84
N HIS A 94 -13.52 13.91 -34.78
CA HIS A 94 -13.70 15.25 -35.33
C HIS A 94 -13.56 16.36 -34.28
N SER A 95 -13.37 16.01 -33.01
CA SER A 95 -13.14 17.01 -31.97
C SER A 95 -11.71 17.53 -32.04
N ASP A 96 -11.55 18.85 -32.14
CA ASP A 96 -10.26 19.53 -32.08
C ASP A 96 -9.91 19.84 -30.62
N ILE A 97 -9.69 18.78 -29.84
CA ILE A 97 -9.35 18.89 -28.42
C ILE A 97 -7.83 18.99 -28.23
N GLU A 98 -7.40 19.97 -27.43
CA GLU A 98 -6.00 20.13 -27.04
C GLU A 98 -5.46 18.87 -26.34
N LEU A 99 -4.18 18.55 -26.52
CA LEU A 99 -3.56 17.43 -25.82
C LEU A 99 -3.49 17.69 -24.31
N LEU A 100 -3.78 16.66 -23.51
CA LEU A 100 -3.59 16.75 -22.06
C LEU A 100 -2.10 16.88 -21.72
N GLN A 101 -1.74 18.01 -21.12
CA GLN A 101 -0.39 18.28 -20.61
C GLN A 101 -0.44 18.48 -19.10
N PHE A 102 0.51 17.90 -18.39
CA PHE A 102 0.65 18.03 -16.95
C PHE A 102 2.11 18.00 -16.54
N ASN A 103 2.39 18.61 -15.39
CA ASN A 103 3.72 18.69 -14.80
C ASN A 103 3.73 17.89 -13.50
N LEU A 104 4.83 17.16 -13.29
CA LEU A 104 5.19 16.60 -12.00
C LEU A 104 6.12 17.60 -11.30
N THR A 105 5.67 18.18 -10.20
CA THR A 105 6.44 19.14 -9.38
C THR A 105 7.04 18.44 -8.17
N ASP A 106 8.08 19.04 -7.58
CA ASP A 106 8.74 18.52 -6.37
C ASP A 106 9.24 17.07 -6.55
N ALA A 107 9.72 16.79 -7.76
CA ALA A 107 10.07 15.46 -8.25
C ALA A 107 11.56 15.11 -8.07
N ASP A 108 12.31 15.87 -7.26
CA ASP A 108 13.76 15.72 -7.11
C ASP A 108 14.18 14.35 -6.58
N MET A 109 13.26 13.68 -5.89
CA MET A 109 13.46 12.35 -5.32
C MET A 109 13.18 11.23 -6.32
N ILE A 110 12.72 11.53 -7.53
CA ILE A 110 12.36 10.53 -8.54
C ILE A 110 13.59 10.20 -9.39
N LYS A 111 14.00 8.93 -9.33
CA LYS A 111 15.17 8.40 -10.03
C LYS A 111 14.89 8.04 -11.48
N SER A 112 13.74 7.44 -11.76
CA SER A 112 13.38 7.01 -13.11
C SER A 112 11.87 7.06 -13.34
N VAL A 113 11.46 7.26 -14.59
CA VAL A 113 10.06 7.35 -15.01
C VAL A 113 9.84 6.49 -16.25
N VAL A 114 8.80 5.66 -16.23
CA VAL A 114 8.37 4.82 -17.36
C VAL A 114 6.90 5.12 -17.70
N PRO A 115 6.57 5.46 -18.96
CA PRO A 115 5.18 5.62 -19.39
C PRO A 115 4.50 4.25 -19.61
N ASN A 116 3.28 4.02 -19.12
CA ASN A 116 2.43 2.83 -19.44
C ASN A 116 0.98 2.93 -18.88
N LYS A 117 0.19 1.84 -18.87
CA LYS A 117 -1.26 1.74 -18.48
C LYS A 117 -1.70 2.52 -17.22
N GLN A 118 -0.76 2.82 -16.33
CA GLN A 118 -0.87 3.85 -15.28
C GLN A 118 0.08 4.96 -15.74
N VAL A 119 -0.46 6.12 -16.11
CA VAL A 119 0.17 7.10 -17.02
C VAL A 119 1.69 7.26 -16.82
N ILE A 120 2.15 7.33 -15.56
CA ILE A 120 3.56 7.30 -15.21
C ILE A 120 3.79 6.32 -14.05
N ARG A 121 4.84 5.48 -14.14
CA ARG A 121 5.42 4.73 -13.02
C ARG A 121 6.83 5.25 -12.73
N TYR A 122 7.18 5.39 -11.46
CA TYR A 122 8.50 5.87 -11.04
C TYR A 122 9.07 5.13 -9.83
N GLU A 123 10.39 5.25 -9.66
CA GLU A 123 11.15 4.77 -8.50
C GLU A 123 11.85 5.96 -7.84
N LEU A 124 11.91 5.99 -6.50
CA LEU A 124 12.63 7.03 -5.78
C LEU A 124 14.14 6.76 -5.70
N CYS A 125 14.94 7.80 -5.48
CA CYS A 125 16.38 7.69 -5.28
C CYS A 125 16.72 7.13 -3.89
N ASP A 126 17.97 6.68 -3.73
CA ASP A 126 18.50 6.14 -2.47
C ASP A 126 18.94 7.28 -1.53
N ASP A 127 18.04 8.23 -1.25
CA ASP A 127 18.27 9.36 -0.34
C ASP A 127 17.68 9.08 1.05
N ALA A 128 18.44 9.44 2.08
CA ALA A 128 18.08 9.19 3.48
C ALA A 128 16.71 9.75 3.89
N ARG A 129 16.13 10.72 3.16
CA ARG A 129 14.80 11.29 3.42
C ARG A 129 13.65 10.37 2.98
N VAL A 130 13.87 9.52 1.97
CA VAL A 130 12.83 8.65 1.35
C VAL A 130 13.10 7.16 1.55
N THR A 131 14.28 6.81 2.09
CA THR A 131 14.64 5.44 2.48
C THR A 131 14.36 5.15 3.96
N GLN A 132 13.61 6.01 4.66
CA GLN A 132 13.15 5.74 6.01
C GLN A 132 11.76 5.11 5.97
N PRO A 133 11.58 3.90 6.54
CA PRO A 133 10.28 3.24 6.60
C PRO A 133 9.27 4.12 7.35
N PRO A 134 7.99 4.19 6.94
CA PRO A 134 6.95 4.86 7.73
C PRO A 134 6.67 4.19 9.08
N LEU A 135 6.87 2.87 9.18
CA LEU A 135 6.52 2.05 10.33
C LEU A 135 7.67 1.13 10.75
N LEU A 136 8.23 1.32 11.93
CA LEU A 136 9.16 0.34 12.50
C LEU A 136 8.36 -0.80 13.11
N ILE A 137 8.78 -2.04 12.85
CA ILE A 137 8.17 -3.25 13.38
C ILE A 137 9.25 -4.21 13.86
N THR A 138 8.95 -4.95 14.92
CA THR A 138 9.79 -6.02 15.46
C THR A 138 8.90 -7.19 15.87
N SER A 139 9.26 -8.40 15.44
CA SER A 139 8.50 -9.63 15.67
C SER A 139 9.30 -10.55 16.58
N TYR A 140 8.71 -11.03 17.66
CA TYR A 140 9.35 -11.93 18.63
C TYR A 140 8.59 -13.24 18.70
N TRP A 141 9.33 -14.35 18.71
CA TRP A 141 8.75 -15.68 18.75
C TRP A 141 9.29 -16.51 19.91
N LYS A 142 8.38 -17.21 20.58
CA LYS A 142 8.74 -18.25 21.53
C LYS A 142 7.93 -19.51 21.22
N CYS A 143 8.59 -20.50 20.65
CA CYS A 143 7.98 -21.75 20.23
C CYS A 143 8.19 -22.84 21.29
N GLU A 144 7.10 -23.39 21.80
CA GLU A 144 7.07 -24.52 22.71
C GLU A 144 6.28 -25.66 22.04
N ASP A 145 6.34 -26.87 22.59
CA ASP A 145 5.68 -28.05 21.99
C ASP A 145 4.14 -27.95 22.01
N ASP A 146 3.57 -27.31 23.04
CA ASP A 146 2.13 -27.20 23.28
C ASP A 146 1.57 -25.79 23.01
N HIS A 147 2.42 -24.79 22.79
CA HIS A 147 1.99 -23.44 22.44
C HIS A 147 3.10 -22.64 21.73
N THR A 148 2.71 -21.54 21.10
CA THR A 148 3.64 -20.55 20.55
C THR A 148 3.20 -19.16 20.97
N ASP A 149 4.09 -18.42 21.62
CA ASP A 149 3.88 -17.00 21.93
C ASP A 149 4.45 -16.14 20.79
N VAL A 150 3.63 -15.23 20.29
CA VAL A 150 3.99 -14.25 19.26
C VAL A 150 3.79 -12.86 19.83
N ARG A 151 4.78 -11.99 19.67
CA ARG A 151 4.67 -10.57 19.97
C ARG A 151 5.15 -9.73 18.79
N ILE A 152 4.36 -8.74 18.40
CA ILE A 152 4.74 -7.75 17.38
C ILE A 152 4.69 -6.37 18.00
N ASP A 153 5.84 -5.73 18.13
CA ASP A 153 5.92 -4.33 18.53
C ASP A 153 6.04 -3.45 17.29
N TYR A 154 5.39 -2.30 17.31
CA TYR A 154 5.35 -1.40 16.17
C TYR A 154 5.31 0.06 16.61
N GLN A 155 5.97 0.93 15.85
CA GLN A 155 6.01 2.37 16.12
C GLN A 155 6.17 3.18 14.84
N LEU A 156 5.60 4.39 14.82
CA LEU A 156 5.88 5.34 13.75
C LEU A 156 7.35 5.71 13.76
N ASN A 157 7.95 5.79 12.57
CA ASN A 157 9.33 6.23 12.43
C ASN A 157 9.38 7.76 12.36
N SER A 158 9.96 8.42 13.38
CA SER A 158 10.13 9.87 13.39
C SER A 158 11.08 10.39 12.31
N ASP A 159 11.94 9.51 11.78
CA ASP A 159 12.89 9.88 10.73
C ASP A 159 12.25 9.82 9.33
N CYS A 160 11.04 9.25 9.21
CA CYS A 160 10.28 9.26 7.96
C CYS A 160 9.70 10.65 7.68
N SER A 161 9.68 11.04 6.40
CA SER A 161 9.09 12.30 5.96
C SER A 161 7.56 12.37 6.15
N ILE A 162 6.89 11.23 6.33
CA ILE A 162 5.45 11.16 6.55
C ILE A 162 5.10 11.52 8.00
N THR A 163 4.32 12.60 8.17
CA THR A 163 3.79 13.03 9.48
C THR A 163 2.31 12.69 9.69
N THR A 164 1.63 12.24 8.64
CA THR A 164 0.21 11.88 8.66
C THR A 164 0.01 10.49 9.28
N PRO A 165 -1.08 10.27 10.05
CA PRO A 165 -1.33 8.97 10.69
C PRO A 165 -1.41 7.82 9.68
N LEU A 166 -0.92 6.65 10.09
CA LEU A 166 -1.14 5.41 9.34
C LEU A 166 -2.51 4.85 9.72
N LEU A 167 -3.28 4.46 8.71
CA LEU A 167 -4.65 3.99 8.83
C LEU A 167 -4.78 2.55 8.32
N ASN A 168 -5.80 1.87 8.85
CA ASN A 168 -6.18 0.50 8.47
C ASN A 168 -4.99 -0.45 8.44
N LEU A 169 -4.20 -0.44 9.53
CA LEU A 169 -3.07 -1.33 9.65
C LEU A 169 -3.58 -2.76 9.83
N VAL A 170 -3.10 -3.68 9.00
CA VAL A 170 -3.40 -5.10 9.11
C VAL A 170 -2.08 -5.84 9.27
N PHE A 171 -1.87 -6.41 10.45
CA PHE A 171 -0.71 -7.23 10.77
C PHE A 171 -1.07 -8.69 10.58
N THR A 172 -0.23 -9.46 9.90
CA THR A 172 -0.45 -10.89 9.71
C THR A 172 0.83 -11.68 9.92
N THR A 173 0.71 -12.88 10.47
CA THR A 173 1.80 -13.84 10.51
C THR A 173 1.27 -15.26 10.41
N LYS A 174 2.04 -16.14 9.78
CA LYS A 174 1.68 -17.57 9.70
C LYS A 174 2.14 -18.29 10.95
N VAL A 175 1.34 -19.25 11.43
CA VAL A 175 1.71 -20.11 12.55
C VAL A 175 1.54 -21.56 12.11
N SER A 176 2.62 -22.34 12.16
CA SER A 176 2.60 -23.77 11.81
C SER A 176 2.15 -24.63 12.98
N GLY A 177 1.74 -25.87 12.70
CA GLY A 177 1.27 -26.83 13.70
C GLY A 177 -0.24 -26.90 13.78
N SER A 178 -0.75 -27.86 14.57
CA SER A 178 -2.19 -28.07 14.73
C SER A 178 -2.75 -27.10 15.77
N VAL A 179 -3.14 -25.90 15.32
CA VAL A 179 -3.70 -24.85 16.19
C VAL A 179 -5.08 -25.24 16.72
N SER A 180 -5.21 -25.27 18.03
CA SER A 180 -6.45 -25.61 18.74
C SER A 180 -7.19 -24.38 19.28
N ASN A 181 -6.45 -23.38 19.76
CA ASN A 181 -7.02 -22.16 20.32
C ASN A 181 -6.02 -21.01 20.22
N VAL A 182 -6.52 -19.77 20.21
CA VAL A 182 -5.70 -18.55 20.21
C VAL A 182 -6.19 -17.63 21.32
N THR A 183 -5.29 -17.21 22.19
CA THR A 183 -5.52 -16.14 23.15
C THR A 183 -4.69 -14.93 22.75
N SER A 184 -5.28 -13.74 22.67
CA SER A 184 -4.58 -12.57 22.13
C SER A 184 -5.04 -11.27 22.74
N GLU A 185 -4.10 -10.34 22.87
CA GLU A 185 -4.31 -8.97 23.31
C GLU A 185 -3.49 -8.02 22.40
N PRO A 186 -4.14 -7.10 21.67
CA PRO A 186 -5.58 -6.96 21.45
C PRO A 186 -6.16 -8.17 20.69
N SER A 187 -7.50 -8.24 20.56
CA SER A 187 -8.17 -9.35 19.89
C SER A 187 -7.63 -9.59 18.48
N ALA A 188 -7.29 -10.85 18.18
CA ALA A 188 -6.83 -11.32 16.88
C ALA A 188 -7.89 -12.15 16.17
N THR A 189 -7.75 -12.27 14.85
CA THR A 189 -8.49 -13.23 14.04
C THR A 189 -7.56 -14.35 13.58
N TRP A 190 -7.96 -15.60 13.80
CA TRP A 190 -7.27 -16.78 13.29
C TRP A 190 -7.98 -17.34 12.06
N SER A 191 -7.23 -17.61 10.99
CA SER A 191 -7.71 -18.28 9.79
C SER A 191 -7.02 -19.64 9.65
N ALA A 192 -7.78 -20.72 9.86
CA ALA A 192 -7.26 -22.09 9.73
C ALA A 192 -6.87 -22.43 8.29
N ASP A 193 -7.67 -22.01 7.31
CA ASP A 193 -7.45 -22.28 5.87
C ASP A 193 -6.08 -21.80 5.37
N THR A 194 -5.61 -20.68 5.91
CA THR A 194 -4.33 -20.07 5.54
C THR A 194 -3.27 -20.19 6.64
N SER A 195 -3.62 -20.81 7.77
CA SER A 195 -2.81 -20.86 9.00
C SER A 195 -2.26 -19.50 9.41
N THR A 196 -3.10 -18.46 9.33
CA THR A 196 -2.70 -17.05 9.50
C THR A 196 -3.38 -16.43 10.71
N LEU A 197 -2.57 -15.80 11.55
CA LEU A 197 -3.00 -14.96 12.66
C LEU A 197 -2.95 -13.49 12.23
N SER A 198 -4.03 -12.75 12.50
CA SER A 198 -4.22 -11.38 12.00
C SER A 198 -4.72 -10.41 13.07
N TRP A 199 -4.21 -9.18 13.05
CA TRP A 199 -4.73 -8.05 13.84
C TRP A 199 -5.04 -6.87 12.94
N THR A 200 -6.07 -6.11 13.30
CA THR A 200 -6.45 -4.87 12.64
C THR A 200 -6.35 -3.71 13.62
N VAL A 201 -5.62 -2.67 13.24
CA VAL A 201 -5.49 -1.41 13.99
C VAL A 201 -5.96 -0.28 13.08
N THR A 202 -7.06 0.37 13.44
CA THR A 202 -7.71 1.38 12.60
C THR A 202 -6.82 2.58 12.33
N GLU A 203 -6.09 3.03 13.36
CA GLU A 203 -5.21 4.18 13.28
C GLU A 203 -4.05 4.01 14.25
N LEU A 204 -2.83 4.31 13.80
CA LEU A 204 -1.64 4.34 14.64
C LEU A 204 -1.16 5.79 14.79
N SER A 205 -1.08 6.24 16.05
CA SER A 205 -0.65 7.60 16.39
C SER A 205 0.78 7.69 16.93
N ARG A 206 1.31 6.65 17.60
CA ARG A 206 2.71 6.63 18.09
C ARG A 206 3.33 5.23 18.06
N HIS A 207 2.87 4.32 18.93
CA HIS A 207 3.41 2.98 19.08
C HIS A 207 2.34 2.03 19.63
N GLY A 208 2.58 0.73 19.52
CA GLY A 208 1.73 -0.31 20.08
C GLY A 208 2.45 -1.66 20.14
N SER A 209 1.75 -2.64 20.72
CA SER A 209 2.22 -4.02 20.85
C SER A 209 1.05 -4.98 20.65
N LEU A 210 1.26 -6.02 19.86
CA LEU A 210 0.31 -7.12 19.61
C LEU A 210 0.88 -8.38 20.23
N LYS A 211 0.08 -9.10 21.01
CA LYS A 211 0.53 -10.33 21.66
C LYS A 211 -0.49 -11.44 21.45
N ALA A 212 -0.03 -12.63 21.16
CA ALA A 212 -0.86 -13.82 21.14
C ALA A 212 -0.10 -15.01 21.71
N ARG A 213 -0.86 -15.90 22.33
CA ARG A 213 -0.48 -17.28 22.62
C ARG A 213 -1.38 -18.20 21.82
N VAL A 214 -0.76 -18.95 20.92
CA VAL A 214 -1.40 -19.93 20.05
C VAL A 214 -1.19 -21.31 20.65
N HIS A 215 -2.27 -21.97 21.05
CA HIS A 215 -2.23 -23.31 21.65
C HIS A 215 -2.24 -24.38 20.57
N LEU A 216 -1.35 -25.36 20.69
CA LEU A 216 -1.19 -26.46 19.75
C LEU A 216 -1.75 -27.75 20.34
N SER A 217 -2.56 -28.48 19.58
CA SER A 217 -3.01 -29.84 19.95
C SER A 217 -2.09 -30.94 19.43
N GLY A 218 -1.13 -30.59 18.57
CA GLY A 218 -0.17 -31.49 17.94
C GLY A 218 0.71 -30.74 16.93
N ASP A 219 1.72 -31.43 16.40
CA ASP A 219 2.66 -30.91 15.39
C ASP A 219 3.41 -29.62 15.81
N GLY A 220 3.63 -29.47 17.12
CA GLY A 220 4.57 -28.50 17.68
C GLY A 220 6.01 -29.03 17.72
N PRO A 221 7.02 -28.16 17.91
CA PRO A 221 6.91 -26.70 18.05
C PRO A 221 6.68 -26.01 16.69
N SER A 222 6.06 -24.83 16.71
CA SER A 222 5.89 -24.02 15.49
C SER A 222 7.23 -23.48 14.98
N GLN A 223 7.29 -23.17 13.69
CA GLN A 223 8.43 -22.48 13.07
C GLN A 223 8.16 -20.98 13.04
N PRO A 224 9.10 -20.14 13.50
CA PRO A 224 8.98 -18.69 13.37
C PRO A 224 8.77 -18.26 11.92
N ALA A 225 7.86 -17.31 11.72
CA ALA A 225 7.51 -16.82 10.39
C ALA A 225 7.57 -15.29 10.33
N HIS A 226 7.62 -14.75 9.11
CA HIS A 226 7.63 -13.32 8.90
C HIS A 226 6.31 -12.69 9.33
N ALA A 227 6.41 -11.55 10.02
CA ALA A 227 5.27 -10.67 10.22
C ALA A 227 5.13 -9.75 9.00
N HIS A 228 3.95 -9.73 8.40
CA HIS A 228 3.60 -8.81 7.31
C HIS A 228 2.70 -7.70 7.83
N VAL A 229 2.81 -6.52 7.23
CA VAL A 229 1.91 -5.40 7.55
C VAL A 229 1.39 -4.74 6.28
N GLN A 230 0.12 -4.41 6.28
CA GLN A 230 -0.48 -3.50 5.32
C GLN A 230 -0.93 -2.24 6.04
N PHE A 231 -0.81 -1.09 5.40
CA PHE A 231 -1.33 0.18 5.90
C PHE A 231 -1.60 1.12 4.74
N GLN A 232 -2.31 2.20 5.03
CA GLN A 232 -2.46 3.31 4.10
C GLN A 232 -2.30 4.65 4.81
N CYS A 233 -1.86 5.64 4.06
CA CYS A 233 -1.81 7.03 4.45
C CYS A 233 -2.42 7.88 3.35
N SER A 234 -3.28 8.83 3.70
CA SER A 234 -4.00 9.66 2.73
C SER A 234 -3.43 11.06 2.68
N ASP A 235 -3.62 11.70 1.53
CA ASP A 235 -3.29 13.10 1.24
C ASP A 235 -1.80 13.45 1.32
N THR A 236 -0.93 12.45 1.24
CA THR A 236 0.53 12.59 1.34
C THR A 236 1.30 11.73 0.32
N THR A 237 2.56 12.05 0.11
CA THR A 237 3.58 11.28 -0.63
C THR A 237 4.88 11.24 0.19
N ILE A 238 5.65 10.15 0.09
CA ILE A 238 7.02 10.03 0.62
C ILE A 238 7.95 10.98 -0.12
N SER A 239 7.81 11.07 -1.44
CA SER A 239 8.68 11.91 -2.29
C SER A 239 8.47 13.42 -2.14
N GLY A 240 7.30 13.84 -1.66
CA GLY A 240 6.83 15.23 -1.75
C GLY A 240 6.26 15.62 -3.12
N ALA A 241 6.32 14.73 -4.12
CA ALA A 241 5.90 15.03 -5.48
C ALA A 241 4.41 15.37 -5.59
N ASN A 242 4.09 16.26 -6.52
CA ASN A 242 2.72 16.69 -6.82
C ASN A 242 2.47 16.79 -8.32
N VAL A 243 1.20 16.83 -8.72
CA VAL A 243 0.79 16.93 -10.12
C VAL A 243 -0.09 18.15 -10.35
N ALA A 244 0.15 18.85 -11.45
CA ALA A 244 -0.63 20.00 -11.87
C ALA A 244 -0.82 19.98 -13.40
N LEU A 245 -1.96 20.48 -13.88
CA LEU A 245 -2.15 20.71 -15.32
C LEU A 245 -1.17 21.78 -15.80
N ALA A 246 -0.62 21.59 -17.00
CA ALA A 246 0.29 22.56 -17.60
C ALA A 246 -0.46 23.79 -18.17
N SER A 247 -1.65 23.55 -18.73
CA SER A 247 -2.59 24.58 -19.20
C SER A 247 -3.98 24.32 -18.62
N SER A 248 -4.75 25.41 -18.44
CA SER A 248 -6.10 25.35 -17.88
C SER A 248 -7.20 25.55 -18.91
N ASP A 249 -6.90 25.69 -20.19
CA ASP A 249 -7.90 26.23 -21.13
C ASP A 249 -8.92 25.14 -21.56
N THR A 250 -8.44 23.93 -21.81
CA THR A 250 -9.26 22.79 -22.25
C THR A 250 -9.65 21.86 -21.11
N TYR A 251 -8.75 21.66 -20.14
CA TYR A 251 -8.91 20.75 -19.02
C TYR A 251 -8.97 21.52 -17.71
N HIS A 252 -9.70 20.99 -16.74
CA HIS A 252 -9.64 21.46 -15.35
C HIS A 252 -9.34 20.31 -14.41
N MET A 253 -8.51 20.58 -13.41
CA MET A 253 -8.21 19.61 -12.37
C MET A 253 -9.39 19.56 -11.39
N SER A 254 -10.17 18.48 -11.45
CA SER A 254 -11.31 18.29 -10.55
C SER A 254 -10.88 17.74 -9.20
N MET A 255 -9.84 16.89 -9.17
CA MET A 255 -9.34 16.30 -7.93
C MET A 255 -7.89 15.86 -8.07
N VAL A 256 -7.09 16.09 -7.03
CA VAL A 256 -5.79 15.43 -6.85
C VAL A 256 -5.85 14.60 -5.58
N ARG A 257 -5.65 13.29 -5.70
CA ARG A 257 -5.48 12.38 -4.56
C ARG A 257 -4.02 12.01 -4.42
N ARG A 258 -3.55 11.91 -3.17
CA ARG A 258 -2.22 11.40 -2.84
C ARG A 258 -2.37 10.31 -1.80
N LYS A 259 -1.68 9.20 -1.97
CA LYS A 259 -1.68 8.11 -1.01
C LYS A 259 -0.31 7.47 -0.90
N VAL A 260 0.02 7.05 0.31
CA VAL A 260 1.10 6.10 0.57
C VAL A 260 0.48 4.79 1.03
N LEU A 261 0.97 3.69 0.49
CA LEU A 261 0.49 2.35 0.75
C LEU A 261 1.66 1.46 1.16
N ALA A 262 1.41 0.47 2.00
CA ALA A 262 2.36 -0.62 2.18
C ALA A 262 2.46 -1.44 0.89
N GLY A 263 3.68 -1.64 0.40
CA GLY A 263 4.02 -2.60 -0.63
C GLY A 263 4.31 -3.97 -0.02
N LYS A 264 5.47 -4.55 -0.37
CA LYS A 264 6.01 -5.71 0.35
C LYS A 264 6.62 -5.20 1.65
N TYR A 265 5.88 -5.31 2.74
CA TYR A 265 6.30 -4.82 4.05
C TYR A 265 6.32 -5.98 5.05
N PHE A 266 7.50 -6.38 5.51
CA PHE A 266 7.64 -7.50 6.42
C PHE A 266 8.86 -7.42 7.34
N CYS A 267 8.75 -8.11 8.47
CA CYS A 267 9.80 -8.28 9.46
C CYS A 267 10.08 -9.76 9.67
N GLU A 268 11.37 -10.09 9.70
CA GLU A 268 11.83 -11.40 10.13
C GLU A 268 11.63 -11.55 11.64
N PRO A 269 11.33 -12.77 12.13
CA PRO A 269 11.22 -13.02 13.56
C PRO A 269 12.59 -12.95 14.24
N GLU A 270 12.61 -12.39 15.45
CA GLU A 270 13.67 -12.55 16.44
C GLU A 270 13.46 -13.82 17.28
#